data_AF-S8AC26-F1
#
_entry.id   AF-S8AC26-F1
#
_cell.length_a   1.000
_cell.length_b   1.000
_cell.length_c   1.000
_cell.angle_alpha   90.00
_cell.angle_beta   90.00
_cell.angle_gamma   90.00
#
_symmetry.space_group_name_H-M   'P 1'
#
loop_
_entity.id
_entity.type
_entity.pdbx_description
1 polymer ?
#
loop_
_entity_poly.entity_id
_entity_poly.type
_entity_poly.pdbx_seq_one_letter_code
_entity_poly.pdbx_strand_id
1 'polypeptide(L)'
;MSKTVSLPLELTSALPPGYEIRKLEKSDKAGALDVLSVLTTVGEISDAAWDDRFDYVSKHEDTYTILCITDEVGKVCATGSLIVERKLFASTPSLLNPFPLVTFC
;
A
#
# COMPACT_ATOMS: atom_id res chain seq x y z
N MET A 1 -7.85 -1.02 16.94
CA MET A 1 -8.23 0.37 16.57
C MET A 1 -7.68 0.59 15.17
N SER A 2 -8.49 0.33 14.15
CA SER A 2 -8.07 0.48 12.75
C SER A 2 -7.73 1.94 12.48
N LYS A 3 -6.45 2.25 12.23
CA LYS A 3 -6.07 3.56 11.72
C LYS A 3 -6.69 3.71 10.34
N THR A 4 -7.82 4.42 10.24
CA THR A 4 -8.32 4.91 8.96
C THR A 4 -7.22 5.78 8.37
N VAL A 5 -6.66 5.38 7.23
CA VAL A 5 -5.73 6.23 6.49
C VAL A 5 -6.59 7.38 5.98
N SER A 6 -6.50 8.52 6.65
CA SER A 6 -7.16 9.75 6.23
C SER A 6 -6.43 10.26 4.99
N LEU A 7 -6.86 9.81 3.82
CA LEU A 7 -6.35 10.35 2.57
C LEU A 7 -6.82 11.82 2.44
N PRO A 8 -5.93 12.75 2.06
CA PRO A 8 -6.33 14.12 1.82
C PRO A 8 -7.43 14.19 0.74
N LEU A 9 -8.43 15.04 0.96
CA LEU A 9 -9.61 15.19 0.09
C LEU A 9 -9.24 15.59 -1.35
N GLU A 10 -8.05 16.16 -1.53
CA GLU A 10 -7.49 16.51 -2.83
C GLU A 10 -7.23 15.27 -3.69
N LEU A 11 -6.88 14.12 -3.10
CA LEU A 11 -6.64 12.88 -3.85
C LEU A 11 -7.94 12.30 -4.43
N THR A 12 -9.01 12.28 -3.65
CA THR A 12 -10.32 11.82 -4.12
C THR A 12 -10.91 12.75 -5.18
N SER A 13 -10.57 14.04 -5.13
CA SER A 13 -11.03 15.03 -6.13
C SER A 13 -10.22 14.99 -7.43
N ALA A 14 -8.99 14.47 -7.40
CA ALA A 14 -8.13 14.32 -8.57
C ALA A 14 -8.41 13.03 -9.36
N LEU A 15 -9.13 12.07 -8.77
CA LEU A 15 -9.49 10.83 -9.45
C LEU A 15 -10.60 11.07 -10.47
N PRO A 16 -10.57 10.39 -11.63
CA PRO A 16 -11.69 10.41 -12.56
C PRO A 16 -12.97 9.88 -11.89
N PRO A 17 -14.16 10.30 -12.35
CA PRO A 17 -15.41 9.76 -11.83
C PRO A 17 -15.43 8.24 -11.97
N GLY A 18 -15.90 7.56 -10.93
CA GLY A 18 -15.97 6.09 -10.91
C GLY A 18 -14.75 5.39 -10.34
N TYR A 19 -13.61 6.08 -10.22
CA TYR A 19 -12.42 5.54 -9.58
C TYR A 19 -12.41 5.85 -8.08
N GLU A 20 -12.05 4.85 -7.29
CA GLU A 20 -11.91 4.98 -5.84
C GLU A 20 -10.51 4.57 -5.39
N ILE A 21 -9.95 5.31 -4.44
CA ILE A 21 -8.71 4.93 -3.76
C ILE A 21 -9.03 4.43 -2.36
N ARG A 22 -8.55 3.23 -2.03
CA ARG A 22 -8.77 2.61 -0.72
C ARG A 22 -7.57 1.76 -0.30
N LYS A 23 -7.63 1.24 0.92
CA LYS A 23 -6.68 0.22 1.37
C LYS A 23 -6.93 -1.08 0.61
N LEU A 24 -5.84 -1.80 0.36
CA LEU A 24 -5.92 -3.15 -0.21
C LEU A 24 -6.65 -4.09 0.76
N GLU A 25 -7.59 -4.87 0.25
CA GLU A 25 -8.31 -5.89 1.02
C GLU A 25 -7.86 -7.30 0.63
N LYS A 26 -8.12 -8.26 1.52
CA LYS A 26 -7.73 -9.66 1.32
C LYS A 26 -8.38 -10.28 0.09
N SER A 27 -9.62 -9.88 -0.23
CA SER A 27 -10.38 -10.29 -1.41
C SER A 27 -9.82 -9.77 -2.74
N ASP A 28 -8.97 -8.75 -2.72
CA ASP A 28 -8.44 -8.11 -3.94
C ASP A 28 -7.26 -8.87 -4.57
N LYS A 29 -6.96 -10.09 -4.09
CA LYS A 29 -5.83 -10.91 -4.56
C LYS A 29 -5.70 -10.91 -6.07
N ALA A 30 -6.78 -11.25 -6.79
CA ALA A 30 -6.74 -11.41 -8.24
C ALA A 30 -6.33 -10.10 -8.95
N GLY A 31 -6.92 -8.98 -8.55
CA GLY A 31 -6.61 -7.67 -9.12
C GLY A 31 -5.22 -7.17 -8.73
N ALA A 32 -4.78 -7.42 -7.49
CA ALA A 32 -3.44 -7.04 -7.05
C ALA A 32 -2.34 -7.82 -7.80
N LEU A 33 -2.52 -9.14 -8.00
CA LEU A 33 -1.57 -9.95 -8.74
C LEU A 33 -1.54 -9.61 -10.23
N ASP A 34 -2.70 -9.29 -10.83
CA ASP A 34 -2.82 -8.81 -12.21
C ASP A 34 -1.99 -7.53 -12.42
N VAL A 35 -2.15 -6.54 -11.53
CA VAL A 35 -1.40 -5.28 -11.59
C VAL A 35 0.10 -5.49 -11.32
N LEU A 36 0.47 -6.29 -10.33
CA LEU A 36 1.87 -6.57 -10.02
C LEU A 36 2.60 -7.33 -11.14
N SER A 37 1.87 -8.10 -11.95
CA SER A 37 2.42 -8.81 -13.12
C SER A 37 2.96 -7.88 -14.21
N VAL A 38 2.44 -6.64 -14.27
CA VAL A 38 2.91 -5.60 -15.20
C VAL A 38 4.27 -5.06 -14.77
N LEU A 39 4.49 -4.96 -13.46
CA LEU A 39 5.74 -4.42 -12.90
C LEU A 39 6.86 -5.47 -12.86
N THR A 40 6.52 -6.73 -12.56
CA THR A 40 7.50 -7.82 -12.37
C THR A 40 6.92 -9.18 -12.75
N THR A 41 7.76 -10.18 -12.95
CA THR A 41 7.32 -11.57 -13.08
C THR A 41 6.74 -12.05 -11.75
N VAL A 42 5.41 -12.10 -11.67
CA VAL A 42 4.68 -12.70 -10.55
C VAL A 42 4.53 -14.20 -10.80
N GLY A 43 5.01 -15.02 -9.86
CA GLY A 43 4.79 -16.47 -9.90
C GLY A 43 3.39 -16.86 -9.40
N GLU A 44 3.05 -18.14 -9.48
CA GLU A 44 1.81 -18.63 -8.89
C GLU A 44 1.86 -18.54 -7.36
N ILE A 45 0.98 -17.71 -6.78
CA ILE A 45 0.83 -17.57 -5.33
C ILE A 45 -0.47 -18.26 -4.91
N SER A 46 -0.38 -19.26 -4.02
CA SER A 46 -1.55 -19.94 -3.47
C SER A 46 -2.39 -19.01 -2.60
N ASP A 47 -3.68 -19.31 -2.40
CA ASP A 47 -4.55 -18.49 -1.53
C ASP A 47 -4.05 -18.47 -0.09
N ALA A 48 -3.56 -19.59 0.42
CA ALA A 48 -2.95 -19.65 1.75
C ALA A 48 -1.72 -18.74 1.89
N ALA A 49 -0.82 -18.73 0.90
CA ALA A 49 0.36 -17.87 0.94
C ALA A 49 0.02 -16.38 0.85
N TRP A 50 -1.00 -16.04 0.04
CA TRP A 50 -1.55 -14.68 -0.01
C TRP A 50 -2.12 -14.27 1.34
N ASP A 51 -2.93 -15.14 1.93
CA ASP A 51 -3.60 -14.89 3.20
C ASP A 51 -2.60 -14.68 4.34
N ASP A 52 -1.61 -15.55 4.45
CA ASP A 52 -0.54 -15.44 5.44
C ASP A 52 0.24 -14.13 5.27
N ARG A 53 0.51 -13.74 4.03
CA ARG A 53 1.22 -12.50 3.72
C ARG A 53 0.38 -11.27 4.05
N PHE A 54 -0.89 -11.28 3.69
CA PHE A 54 -1.83 -10.19 3.96
C PHE A 54 -2.03 -10.02 5.47
N ASP A 55 -2.15 -11.11 6.21
CA ASP A 55 -2.30 -11.10 7.66
C ASP A 55 -1.02 -10.57 8.35
N TYR A 56 0.16 -10.92 7.83
CA TYR A 56 1.43 -10.34 8.29
C TYR A 56 1.49 -8.82 8.07
N VAL A 57 1.15 -8.35 6.87
CA VAL A 57 1.13 -6.91 6.53
C VAL A 57 0.11 -6.16 7.39
N SER A 58 -1.08 -6.72 7.55
CA SER A 58 -2.16 -6.11 8.34
C SER A 58 -1.79 -5.95 9.81
N LYS A 59 -0.96 -6.86 10.35
CA LYS A 59 -0.43 -6.74 11.73
C LYS A 59 0.61 -5.63 11.88
N HIS A 60 1.25 -5.21 10.81
CA HIS A 60 2.32 -4.20 10.79
C HIS A 60 1.85 -2.93 10.05
N GLU A 61 0.63 -2.45 10.35
CA GLU A 61 0.06 -1.25 9.73
C GLU A 61 0.86 0.05 10.00
N ASP A 62 1.78 0.00 10.96
CA ASP A 62 2.69 1.11 11.27
C ASP A 62 3.92 1.17 10.33
N THR A 63 4.21 0.05 9.65
CA THR A 63 5.35 -0.09 8.75
C THR A 63 4.90 -0.21 7.30
N TYR A 64 3.84 -0.98 7.03
CA TYR A 64 3.34 -1.26 5.70
C TYR A 64 1.97 -0.61 5.50
N THR A 65 1.89 0.33 4.57
CA THR A 65 0.63 0.91 4.11
C THR A 65 0.48 0.61 2.62
N ILE A 66 -0.42 -0.33 2.28
CA ILE A 66 -0.70 -0.69 0.89
C ILE A 66 -2.04 -0.10 0.49
N LEU A 67 -2.03 0.66 -0.61
CA LEU A 67 -3.21 1.29 -1.20
C LEU A 67 -3.47 0.69 -2.58
N CYS A 68 -4.74 0.63 -2.95
CA CYS A 68 -5.17 0.26 -4.29
C CYS A 68 -6.15 1.30 -4.84
N ILE A 69 -6.18 1.41 -6.16
CA ILE A 69 -7.19 2.17 -6.89
C ILE A 69 -8.08 1.16 -7.59
N THR A 70 -9.39 1.30 -7.42
CA THR A 70 -10.41 0.48 -8.07
C THR A 70 -11.17 1.29 -9.11
N ASP A 71 -11.53 0.65 -10.21
CA ASP A 71 -12.42 1.18 -11.25
C ASP A 71 -13.90 1.11 -10.81
N GLU A 72 -14.82 1.58 -11.65
CA GLU A 72 -16.28 1.60 -11.43
C GLU A 72 -16.89 0.23 -11.07
N VAL A 73 -16.27 -0.85 -11.55
CA VAL A 73 -16.71 -2.23 -11.33
C VAL A 73 -16.07 -2.84 -10.07
N GLY A 74 -15.24 -2.08 -9.35
CA GLY A 74 -14.50 -2.55 -8.18
C GLY A 74 -13.24 -3.35 -8.51
N LYS A 75 -12.81 -3.42 -9.79
CA LYS A 75 -11.56 -4.08 -10.18
C LYS A 75 -10.37 -3.20 -9.78
N VAL A 76 -9.35 -3.79 -9.14
CA VAL A 76 -8.08 -3.11 -8.87
C VAL A 76 -7.33 -2.83 -10.17
N CYS A 77 -7.03 -1.56 -10.42
CA CYS A 77 -6.31 -1.08 -11.60
C CYS A 77 -4.91 -0.57 -11.28
N ALA A 78 -4.65 -0.15 -10.04
CA ALA A 78 -3.34 0.27 -9.57
C ALA A 78 -3.12 -0.16 -8.13
N THR A 79 -1.87 -0.47 -7.78
CA THR A 79 -1.44 -0.81 -6.42
C THR A 79 -0.21 0.02 -6.08
N GLY A 80 -0.16 0.57 -4.88
CA GLY A 80 1.00 1.31 -4.37
C GLY A 80 1.30 0.89 -2.93
N SER A 81 2.57 0.62 -2.65
CA SER A 81 3.02 0.26 -1.31
C SER A 81 3.89 1.36 -0.73
N LEU A 82 3.54 1.82 0.47
CA LEU A 82 4.33 2.71 1.28
C LEU A 82 4.94 1.90 2.42
N ILE A 83 6.27 1.85 2.47
CA ILE A 83 7.01 1.20 3.55
C ILE A 83 7.75 2.28 4.34
N VAL A 84 7.45 2.38 5.64
CA VAL A 84 8.08 3.34 6.55
C VAL A 84 9.20 2.64 7.31
N GLU A 85 10.44 2.88 6.90
CA GLU A 85 11.62 2.39 7.62
C GLU A 85 12.03 3.37 8.73
N ARG A 86 12.17 2.87 9.97
CA ARG A 86 12.74 3.65 11.08
C ARG A 86 14.24 3.44 11.13
N LYS A 87 15.00 4.45 10.67
CA LYS A 87 16.47 4.42 10.72
C LYS A 87 16.98 4.76 12.12
N LEU A 88 17.94 3.98 12.62
CA LEU A 88 18.68 4.34 13.83
C LEU A 88 19.65 5.47 13.50
N PHE A 89 19.41 6.66 14.03
CA PHE A 89 20.43 7.71 14.06
C PHE A 89 21.31 7.46 15.29
N ALA A 90 22.62 7.30 15.09
CA ALA A 90 23.56 7.55 16.18
C ALA A 90 23.47 9.06 16.49
N SER A 91 23.10 9.40 17.73
CA SER A 91 23.03 10.77 18.25
C SER A 91 24.21 11.63 17.75
N THR A 92 23.98 12.42 16.71
CA THR A 92 24.80 13.59 16.38
C THR A 92 23.87 14.79 16.38
N PRO A 93 23.93 15.64 17.41
CA PRO A 93 22.93 16.67 17.67
C PRO A 93 23.29 17.93 16.89
N SER A 94 23.09 17.95 15.58
CA SER A 94 23.03 19.21 14.85
C SER A 94 22.59 18.97 13.41
N LEU A 95 21.42 19.52 13.07
CA LEU A 95 20.95 19.77 11.70
C LEU A 95 20.54 18.51 10.93
N LEU A 96 19.25 18.16 11.02
CA LEU A 96 18.30 18.19 9.90
C LEU A 96 17.07 17.35 10.23
N ASN A 97 15.94 17.89 9.79
CA ASN A 97 14.57 17.42 9.95
C ASN A 97 14.42 15.89 9.76
N PRO A 98 13.71 15.15 10.65
CA PRO A 98 13.47 13.72 10.48
C PRO A 98 12.39 13.50 9.41
N PHE A 99 12.77 13.61 8.13
CA PHE A 99 11.91 13.12 7.06
C PHE A 99 11.98 11.59 7.04
N PRO A 100 10.84 10.87 7.16
CA PRO A 100 10.82 9.45 6.84
C PRO A 100 11.27 9.29 5.38
N LEU A 101 12.29 8.49 5.15
CA LEU A 101 12.66 8.08 3.80
C LEU A 101 11.55 7.15 3.30
N VAL A 102 10.69 7.72 2.45
CA VAL A 102 9.61 7.00 1.79
C VAL A 102 10.20 6.26 0.59
N THR A 103 10.35 4.94 0.73
CA THR A 103 10.67 4.09 -0.42
C THR A 103 9.39 3.80 -1.18
N PHE A 104 9.27 4.34 -2.39
CA PHE A 104 8.23 3.96 -3.36
C PHE A 104 8.74 2.73 -4.13
N CYS A 105 8.00 1.62 -4.03
CA CYS A 105 8.17 0.45 -4.90
C CYS A 105 6.87 0.18 -5.65
#